data_AF-A0A3C0WZM7-F1
#
_entry.id   AF-A0A3C0WZM7-F1
#
_cell.length_a   1.000
_cell.length_b   1.000
_cell.length_c   1.000
_cell.angle_alpha   90.00
_cell.angle_beta   90.00
_cell.angle_gamma   90.00
#
_symmetry.space_group_name_H-M   'P 1'
#
loop_
_entity.id
_entity.type
_entity.pdbx_description
1 polymer ?
#
loop_
_entity_poly.entity_id
_entity_poly.type
_entity_poly.pdbx_seq_one_letter_code
_entity_poly.pdbx_strand_id
1 'polypeptide(L)'
;MLCYKDLKPRCSNELYFEKIKSYYNELMPRIKKHLFINGGPIIAVQVENEYGSFGNDKEYISRLYRLMLSYELDTFFFTADGTEKYMLNGGLTDGVFATANFGSDPEGNFEALDARRPNQPHFCMEYWCGWFDHWGEKPHKRDAEDIVAPLKRMQERGEHFNIYMFHGGTN
;
A
#
# COMPACT_ATOMS: atom_id res chain seq x y z
N MET A 1 -15.65 16.42 10.62
CA MET A 1 -15.64 15.00 11.08
C MET A 1 -16.74 14.26 10.32
N LEU A 2 -16.48 13.03 9.84
CA LEU A 2 -17.44 12.24 9.05
C LEU A 2 -18.47 11.54 9.95
N CYS A 3 -19.34 12.30 10.63
CA CYS A 3 -20.28 11.77 11.63
C CYS A 3 -21.62 11.29 11.03
N TYR A 4 -21.61 10.69 9.84
CA TYR A 4 -22.83 10.26 9.17
C TYR A 4 -23.25 8.88 9.65
N LYS A 5 -24.53 8.73 10.05
CA LYS A 5 -25.06 7.50 10.66
C LYS A 5 -24.93 6.26 9.77
N ASP A 6 -25.13 6.40 8.47
CA ASP A 6 -25.14 5.28 7.51
C ASP A 6 -23.81 5.12 6.76
N LEU A 7 -22.77 5.87 7.14
CA LEU A 7 -21.45 5.74 6.54
C LEU A 7 -20.77 4.50 7.09
N LYS A 8 -20.36 3.63 6.17
CA LYS A 8 -19.51 2.48 6.45
C LYS A 8 -18.19 2.67 5.70
N PRO A 9 -17.06 2.85 6.39
CA PRO A 9 -15.79 3.09 5.73
C PRO A 9 -15.27 1.82 5.05
N ARG A 10 -14.47 2.01 4.01
CA ARG A 10 -13.68 0.97 3.34
C ARG A 10 -14.54 -0.21 2.83
N CYS A 11 -15.70 0.11 2.29
CA CYS A 11 -16.57 -0.84 1.56
C CYS A 11 -17.40 -0.10 0.51
N SER A 12 -18.23 -0.82 -0.25
CA SER A 12 -19.12 -0.33 -1.30
C SER A 12 -20.33 0.45 -0.76
N ASN A 13 -20.09 1.34 0.20
CA ASN A 13 -21.07 2.27 0.74
C ASN A 13 -21.06 3.56 -0.09
N GLU A 14 -22.19 3.90 -0.70
CA GLU A 14 -22.30 5.08 -1.57
C GLU A 14 -21.93 6.39 -0.84
N LEU A 15 -22.41 6.56 0.40
CA LEU A 15 -22.13 7.74 1.17
C LEU A 15 -20.62 7.90 1.43
N TYR A 16 -19.91 6.81 1.71
CA TYR A 16 -18.45 6.83 1.85
C TYR A 16 -17.76 7.20 0.51
N PHE A 17 -18.20 6.59 -0.60
CA PHE A 17 -17.67 6.90 -1.93
C PHE A 17 -17.87 8.36 -2.34
N GLU A 18 -19.00 8.96 -2.01
CA GLU A 18 -19.24 10.39 -2.24
C GLU A 18 -18.20 11.26 -1.52
N LYS A 19 -17.82 10.90 -0.29
CA LYS A 19 -16.80 11.63 0.46
C LYS A 19 -15.40 11.41 -0.12
N ILE A 20 -15.07 10.19 -0.55
CA ILE A 20 -13.84 9.93 -1.30
C ILE A 20 -13.78 10.80 -2.54
N LYS A 21 -14.85 10.82 -3.35
CA LYS A 21 -14.90 11.62 -4.58
C LYS A 21 -14.76 13.12 -4.29
N SER A 22 -15.45 13.63 -3.28
CA SER A 22 -15.32 15.03 -2.88
C SER A 22 -13.89 15.39 -2.49
N TYR A 23 -13.18 14.51 -1.79
CA TYR A 23 -11.77 14.71 -1.47
C TYR A 23 -10.85 14.58 -2.69
N TYR A 24 -11.09 13.59 -3.56
CA TYR A 24 -10.28 13.35 -4.75
C TYR A 24 -10.44 14.45 -5.81
N ASN A 25 -11.61 15.08 -5.92
CA ASN A 25 -11.81 16.26 -6.77
C ASN A 25 -10.84 17.39 -6.42
N GLU A 26 -10.46 17.48 -5.15
CA GLU A 26 -9.48 18.43 -4.67
C GLU A 26 -8.05 17.88 -4.82
N LEU A 27 -7.78 16.68 -4.32
CA LEU A 27 -6.42 16.13 -4.26
C LEU A 27 -5.84 15.82 -5.65
N MET A 28 -6.60 15.11 -6.50
CA MET A 28 -6.07 14.50 -7.71
C MET A 28 -5.55 15.52 -8.73
N PRO A 29 -6.20 16.67 -8.98
CA PRO A 29 -5.62 17.71 -9.84
C PRO A 29 -4.30 18.29 -9.33
N ARG A 30 -4.10 18.31 -8.00
CA ARG A 30 -2.82 18.75 -7.39
C ARG A 30 -1.74 17.70 -7.60
N ILE A 31 -2.06 16.42 -7.41
CA ILE A 31 -1.15 15.30 -7.68
C ILE A 31 -0.78 15.22 -9.17
N LYS A 32 -1.75 15.37 -10.08
CA LYS A 32 -1.54 15.29 -11.54
C LYS A 32 -0.41 16.20 -12.03
N LYS A 33 -0.32 17.42 -11.48
CA LYS A 33 0.73 18.39 -11.84
C LYS A 33 2.14 17.94 -11.47
N HIS A 34 2.28 17.00 -10.55
CA HIS A 34 3.55 16.52 -10.03
C HIS A 34 3.89 15.09 -10.49
N LEU A 35 3.10 14.52 -11.40
CA LEU A 35 3.45 13.25 -12.04
C LEU A 35 4.73 13.38 -12.85
N PHE A 36 5.49 12.29 -12.91
CA PHE A 36 6.75 12.21 -13.65
C PHE A 36 6.57 12.55 -15.13
N ILE A 37 5.50 12.06 -15.75
CA ILE A 37 5.16 12.37 -17.15
C ILE A 37 4.87 13.86 -17.39
N ASN A 38 4.51 14.59 -16.34
CA ASN A 38 4.29 16.04 -16.36
C ASN A 38 5.51 16.84 -15.83
N GLY A 39 6.67 16.20 -15.70
CA GLY A 39 7.92 16.81 -15.25
C GLY A 39 8.10 16.87 -13.73
N GLY A 40 7.23 16.22 -12.95
CA GLY A 40 7.34 16.14 -11.50
C GLY A 40 8.04 14.88 -10.97
N PRO A 41 8.08 14.68 -9.64
CA PRO A 41 8.77 13.53 -9.03
C PRO A 41 7.91 12.29 -8.80
N ILE A 42 6.58 12.34 -8.99
CA ILE A 42 5.68 11.23 -8.64
C ILE A 42 5.71 10.18 -9.75
N ILE A 43 6.25 9.00 -9.45
CA ILE A 43 6.39 7.88 -10.40
C ILE A 43 5.31 6.78 -10.25
N ALA A 44 4.65 6.73 -9.08
CA ALA A 44 3.69 5.69 -8.76
C ALA A 44 2.69 6.17 -7.70
N VAL A 45 1.49 5.57 -7.67
CA VAL A 45 0.42 5.87 -6.71
C VAL A 45 -0.22 4.58 -6.22
N GLN A 46 -0.35 4.44 -4.89
CA GLN A 46 -1.00 3.29 -4.29
C GLN A 46 -2.54 3.41 -4.35
N VAL A 47 -3.22 2.30 -4.63
CA VAL A 47 -4.67 2.14 -4.54
C VAL A 47 -4.99 1.44 -3.21
N GLU A 48 -5.73 2.12 -2.33
CA GLU A 48 -6.01 1.62 -0.97
C GLU A 48 -4.71 1.37 -0.16
N ASN A 49 -4.80 0.76 1.01
CA ASN A 49 -3.68 0.40 1.88
C ASN A 49 -3.99 -0.82 2.74
N GLU A 50 -3.29 -1.93 2.52
CA GLU A 50 -3.48 -3.20 3.23
C GLU A 50 -4.96 -3.57 3.38
N TYR A 51 -5.71 -3.44 2.27
CA TYR A 51 -7.15 -3.62 2.33
C TYR A 51 -7.53 -5.02 2.79
N GLY A 52 -6.73 -6.02 2.45
CA GLY A 52 -6.96 -7.39 2.88
C GLY A 52 -6.86 -7.62 4.38
N SER A 53 -6.15 -6.75 5.09
CA SER A 53 -6.11 -6.74 6.56
C SER A 53 -7.40 -6.18 7.18
N PHE A 54 -8.23 -5.50 6.38
CA PHE A 54 -9.50 -4.92 6.80
C PHE A 54 -10.72 -5.68 6.26
N GLY A 55 -10.72 -6.06 4.99
CA GLY A 55 -11.89 -6.61 4.31
C GLY A 55 -11.59 -7.24 2.95
N ASN A 56 -12.66 -7.58 2.23
CA ASN A 56 -12.59 -8.30 0.97
C ASN A 56 -13.66 -7.83 -0.05
N ASP A 57 -14.19 -6.61 0.12
CA ASP A 57 -15.12 -6.01 -0.83
C ASP A 57 -14.38 -5.64 -2.13
N LYS A 58 -14.38 -6.56 -3.10
CA LYS A 58 -13.71 -6.37 -4.39
C LYS A 58 -14.33 -5.28 -5.24
N GLU A 59 -15.63 -5.03 -5.09
CA GLU A 59 -16.29 -3.94 -5.80
C GLU A 59 -15.77 -2.60 -5.28
N TYR A 60 -15.56 -2.46 -3.97
CA TYR A 60 -14.99 -1.24 -3.38
C TYR A 60 -13.62 -0.90 -3.97
N ILE A 61 -12.64 -1.80 -3.92
CA ILE A 61 -11.30 -1.47 -4.41
C ILE A 61 -11.32 -1.23 -5.93
N SER A 62 -12.09 -2.04 -6.67
CA SER A 62 -12.23 -1.86 -8.12
C SER A 62 -12.90 -0.53 -8.50
N ARG A 63 -13.89 -0.07 -7.72
CA ARG A 63 -14.50 1.26 -7.88
C ARG A 63 -13.53 2.37 -7.51
N LEU A 64 -12.74 2.20 -6.45
CA LEU A 64 -11.71 3.16 -6.05
C LEU A 64 -10.66 3.32 -7.16
N TYR A 65 -10.17 2.21 -7.71
CA TYR A 65 -9.23 2.22 -8.83
C TYR A 65 -9.82 2.91 -10.06
N ARG A 66 -11.04 2.54 -10.49
CA ARG A 66 -11.73 3.21 -11.62
C ARG A 66 -11.93 4.70 -11.37
N LEU A 67 -12.24 5.10 -10.13
CA LEU A 67 -12.35 6.50 -9.75
C LEU A 67 -10.99 7.22 -9.90
N MET A 68 -9.88 6.62 -9.46
CA MET A 68 -8.55 7.19 -9.65
C MET A 68 -8.20 7.35 -11.13
N LEU A 69 -8.50 6.34 -11.96
CA LEU A 69 -8.32 6.41 -13.42
C LEU A 69 -9.15 7.54 -14.06
N SER A 70 -10.34 7.85 -13.53
CA SER A 70 -11.18 8.93 -14.06
C SER A 70 -10.59 10.33 -13.90
N TYR A 71 -9.58 10.50 -13.05
CA TYR A 71 -8.81 11.75 -12.93
C TYR A 71 -7.63 11.82 -13.91
N GLU A 72 -7.46 10.79 -14.76
CA GLU A 72 -6.42 10.69 -15.78
C GLU A 72 -5.02 10.91 -15.19
N LEU A 73 -4.74 10.25 -14.05
CA LEU A 73 -3.38 10.16 -13.54
C LEU A 73 -2.64 9.12 -14.38
N ASP A 74 -1.84 9.60 -15.33
CA ASP A 74 -0.96 8.75 -16.14
C ASP A 74 0.28 8.39 -15.32
N THR A 75 0.16 7.34 -14.52
CA THR A 75 1.17 6.87 -13.57
C THR A 75 0.99 5.38 -13.30
N PHE A 76 2.03 4.76 -12.73
CA PHE A 76 1.96 3.38 -12.27
C PHE A 76 1.09 3.25 -11.01
N PHE A 77 0.10 2.36 -11.04
CA PHE A 77 -0.76 2.06 -9.89
C PHE A 77 -0.43 0.70 -9.28
N PHE A 78 -0.44 0.64 -7.95
CA PHE A 78 -0.17 -0.59 -7.22
C PHE A 78 -1.04 -0.73 -5.96
N THR A 79 -1.20 -1.95 -5.44
CA THR A 79 -1.72 -2.25 -4.09
C THR A 79 -0.59 -2.75 -3.19
N ALA A 80 -0.73 -2.64 -1.88
CA ALA A 80 0.21 -3.16 -0.90
C ALA A 80 -0.57 -3.88 0.22
N ASP A 81 -0.20 -5.12 0.52
CA ASP A 81 -0.82 -5.94 1.55
C ASP A 81 0.23 -6.82 2.24
N GLY A 82 -0.04 -7.25 3.47
CA GLY A 82 0.68 -8.35 4.09
C GLY A 82 0.49 -9.66 3.30
N THR A 83 1.40 -10.61 3.49
CA THR A 83 1.51 -11.81 2.64
C THR A 83 0.67 -12.99 3.12
N GLU A 84 -0.09 -12.81 4.20
CA GLU A 84 -1.03 -13.83 4.66
C GLU A 84 -2.12 -14.07 3.60
N LYS A 85 -2.61 -15.32 3.54
CA LYS A 85 -3.52 -15.75 2.47
C LYS A 85 -4.76 -14.89 2.35
N TYR A 86 -5.38 -14.50 3.46
CA TYR A 86 -6.59 -13.68 3.43
C TYR A 86 -6.29 -12.22 3.10
N MET A 87 -5.12 -11.69 3.50
CA MET A 87 -4.70 -10.33 3.18
C MET A 87 -4.53 -10.19 1.66
N LEU A 88 -3.69 -11.03 1.05
CA LEU A 88 -3.54 -11.00 -0.41
C LEU A 88 -4.88 -11.27 -1.13
N ASN A 89 -5.66 -12.27 -0.68
CA ASN A 89 -6.96 -12.54 -1.30
C ASN A 89 -7.94 -11.36 -1.19
N GLY A 90 -7.87 -10.57 -0.11
CA GLY A 90 -8.74 -9.42 0.14
C GLY A 90 -8.31 -8.16 -0.61
N GLY A 91 -7.00 -7.85 -0.64
CA GLY A 91 -6.47 -6.61 -1.20
C GLY A 91 -6.11 -6.63 -2.69
N LEU A 92 -5.79 -7.80 -3.25
CA LEU A 92 -5.44 -7.92 -4.68
C LEU A 92 -6.56 -7.40 -5.59
N THR A 93 -6.19 -6.53 -6.52
CA THR A 93 -7.13 -5.94 -7.48
C THR A 93 -6.66 -6.25 -8.90
N ASP A 94 -7.59 -6.55 -9.80
CA ASP A 94 -7.26 -6.88 -11.19
C ASP A 94 -6.84 -5.63 -11.96
N GLY A 95 -5.82 -5.76 -12.81
CA GLY A 95 -5.26 -4.65 -13.58
C GLY A 95 -4.46 -3.63 -12.75
N VAL A 96 -4.11 -3.98 -11.50
CA VAL A 96 -3.27 -3.18 -10.60
C VAL A 96 -2.08 -4.05 -10.17
N PHE A 97 -0.88 -3.46 -10.16
CA PHE A 97 0.31 -4.16 -9.70
C PHE A 97 0.23 -4.49 -8.21
N ALA A 98 0.71 -5.66 -7.78
CA ALA A 98 0.63 -6.05 -6.38
C ALA A 98 2.02 -6.03 -5.72
N THR A 99 2.10 -5.38 -4.56
CA THR A 99 3.28 -5.36 -3.71
C THR A 99 2.99 -6.02 -2.37
N ALA A 100 4.04 -6.33 -1.61
CA ALA A 100 3.93 -6.97 -0.32
C ALA A 100 4.52 -6.09 0.80
N ASN A 101 3.97 -6.21 2.00
CA ASN A 101 4.48 -5.58 3.22
C ASN A 101 4.97 -6.63 4.20
N PHE A 102 6.20 -6.47 4.70
CA PHE A 102 6.80 -7.40 5.66
C PHE A 102 8.06 -6.82 6.32
N GLY A 103 8.38 -7.30 7.53
CA GLY A 103 9.59 -6.89 8.27
C GLY A 103 10.80 -7.82 8.09
N SER A 104 10.59 -9.04 7.59
CA SER A 104 11.60 -10.10 7.54
C SER A 104 11.25 -11.14 6.48
N ASP A 105 12.16 -12.08 6.22
CA ASP A 105 11.93 -13.23 5.32
C ASP A 105 11.41 -12.84 3.92
N PRO A 106 12.17 -12.07 3.12
CA PRO A 106 11.75 -11.67 1.79
C PRO A 106 11.47 -12.87 0.88
N GLU A 107 12.22 -13.96 1.03
CA GLU A 107 12.04 -15.18 0.24
C GLU A 107 10.62 -15.76 0.40
N GLY A 108 10.20 -16.06 1.64
CA GLY A 108 8.88 -16.62 1.90
C GLY A 108 7.74 -15.65 1.59
N ASN A 109 7.95 -14.35 1.85
CA ASN A 109 6.96 -13.33 1.58
C ASN A 109 6.71 -13.14 0.07
N PHE A 110 7.76 -13.13 -0.74
CA PHE A 110 7.60 -13.03 -2.19
C PHE A 110 7.09 -14.34 -2.80
N GLU A 111 7.45 -15.51 -2.27
CA GLU A 111 6.83 -16.79 -2.68
C GLU A 111 5.31 -16.77 -2.45
N ALA A 112 4.86 -16.24 -1.31
CA ALA A 112 3.44 -16.11 -1.00
C ALA A 112 2.70 -15.14 -1.95
N LEU A 113 3.39 -14.08 -2.39
CA LEU A 113 2.88 -13.15 -3.40
C LEU A 113 2.80 -13.81 -4.78
N ASP A 114 3.86 -14.50 -5.22
CA ASP A 114 3.94 -15.23 -6.49
C ASP A 114 2.84 -16.27 -6.64
N ALA A 115 2.46 -16.94 -5.55
CA ALA A 115 1.36 -17.90 -5.53
C ALA A 115 -0.01 -17.31 -5.96
N ARG A 116 -0.15 -15.98 -6.00
CA ARG A 116 -1.38 -15.27 -6.42
C ARG A 116 -1.17 -14.31 -7.59
N ARG A 117 0.02 -13.72 -7.69
CA ARG A 117 0.42 -12.75 -8.73
C ARG A 117 1.81 -13.13 -9.26
N PRO A 118 1.91 -14.21 -10.06
CA PRO A 118 3.18 -14.63 -10.61
C PRO A 118 3.66 -13.67 -11.71
N ASN A 119 4.96 -13.74 -12.01
CA ASN A 119 5.60 -13.04 -13.14
C ASN A 119 5.61 -11.50 -13.04
N GLN A 120 5.63 -10.96 -11.83
CA GLN A 120 5.82 -9.54 -11.59
C GLN A 120 7.13 -9.29 -10.83
N PRO A 121 7.82 -8.16 -11.03
CA PRO A 121 8.91 -7.75 -10.16
C PRO A 121 8.51 -7.75 -8.69
N HIS A 122 9.44 -8.14 -7.82
CA HIS A 122 9.22 -8.11 -6.37
C HIS A 122 9.44 -6.71 -5.81
N PHE A 123 8.46 -6.23 -5.04
CA PHE A 123 8.54 -4.97 -4.33
C PHE A 123 7.98 -5.13 -2.90
N CYS A 124 8.84 -4.95 -1.90
CA CYS A 124 8.46 -4.77 -0.50
C CYS A 124 8.05 -3.31 -0.27
N MET A 125 6.76 -3.00 -0.33
CA MET A 125 6.30 -1.60 -0.27
C MET A 125 6.42 -1.00 1.12
N GLU A 126 6.33 -1.84 2.15
CA GLU A 126 6.69 -1.49 3.51
C GLU A 126 7.64 -2.54 4.08
N TYR A 127 8.93 -2.21 4.06
CA TYR A 127 9.91 -2.92 4.84
C TYR A 127 9.97 -2.33 6.25
N TRP A 128 9.35 -2.99 7.22
CA TRP A 128 9.27 -2.50 8.59
C TRP A 128 10.61 -2.64 9.31
N CYS A 129 11.45 -1.59 9.27
CA CYS A 129 12.78 -1.58 9.88
C CYS A 129 12.77 -1.35 11.41
N GLY A 130 11.60 -1.13 11.98
CA GLY A 130 11.36 -0.95 13.41
C GLY A 130 9.86 -1.13 13.69
N TRP A 131 9.40 -0.67 14.85
CA TRP A 131 7.98 -0.71 15.19
C TRP A 131 7.59 0.53 15.99
N PHE A 132 6.28 0.80 16.08
CA PHE A 132 5.73 1.88 16.91
C PHE A 132 5.44 1.37 18.32
N ASP A 133 5.29 2.29 19.26
CA ASP A 133 4.99 1.98 20.67
C ASP A 133 3.56 2.40 21.04
N HIS A 134 2.92 1.64 21.93
CA HIS A 134 1.75 2.10 22.65
C HIS A 134 2.10 2.64 24.05
N TRP A 135 1.24 3.51 24.58
CA TRP A 135 1.39 4.02 25.94
C TRP A 135 1.41 2.88 26.97
N GLY A 136 2.45 2.86 27.79
CA GLY A 136 2.64 1.85 28.84
C GLY A 136 3.38 0.59 28.38
N GLU A 137 3.69 0.45 27.09
CA GLU A 137 4.51 -0.65 26.58
C GLU A 137 6.01 -0.37 26.74
N LYS A 138 6.80 -1.43 26.62
CA LYS A 138 8.25 -1.28 26.48
C LYS A 138 8.56 -0.80 25.06
N PRO A 139 9.53 0.11 24.89
CA PRO A 139 9.91 0.57 23.55
C PRO A 139 10.36 -0.58 22.66
N HIS A 140 9.82 -0.66 21.46
CA HIS A 140 10.26 -1.58 20.44
C HIS A 140 11.63 -1.17 19.92
N LYS A 141 12.53 -2.14 19.84
CA LYS A 141 13.87 -1.98 19.28
C LYS A 141 14.16 -3.15 18.37
N ARG A 142 14.91 -2.87 17.31
CA ARG A 142 15.40 -3.86 16.37
C ARG A 142 16.85 -3.56 16.09
N ASP A 143 17.68 -4.61 16.11
CA ASP A 143 19.12 -4.47 15.92
C ASP A 143 19.42 -4.15 14.45
N ALA A 144 20.49 -3.36 14.23
CA ALA A 144 20.85 -2.90 12.90
C ALA A 144 21.15 -4.07 11.96
N GLU A 145 21.77 -5.13 12.49
CA GLU A 145 22.08 -6.37 11.77
C GLU A 145 20.81 -7.07 11.28
N ASP A 146 19.77 -7.12 12.11
CA ASP A 146 18.47 -7.73 11.77
C ASP A 146 17.68 -6.91 10.75
N ILE A 147 17.94 -5.60 10.67
CA ILE A 147 17.39 -4.69 9.66
C ILE A 147 18.14 -4.85 8.33
N VAL A 148 19.48 -4.89 8.38
CA VAL A 148 20.30 -4.90 7.16
C VAL A 148 20.27 -6.26 6.47
N ALA A 149 20.18 -7.36 7.21
CA ALA A 149 20.27 -8.70 6.62
C ALA A 149 19.17 -8.99 5.57
N PRO A 150 17.86 -8.72 5.81
CA PRO A 150 16.83 -8.87 4.78
C PRO A 150 16.99 -7.91 3.60
N LEU A 151 17.38 -6.66 3.85
CA LEU A 151 17.60 -5.65 2.79
C LEU A 151 18.70 -6.10 1.81
N LYS A 152 19.80 -6.64 2.33
CA LYS A 152 20.88 -7.20 1.49
C LYS A 152 20.40 -8.35 0.62
N ARG A 153 19.62 -9.28 1.17
CA ARG A 153 19.06 -10.39 0.38
C ARG A 153 18.13 -9.91 -0.72
N MET A 154 17.26 -8.93 -0.43
CA MET A 154 16.43 -8.30 -1.46
C MET A 154 17.28 -7.64 -2.56
N GLN A 155 18.30 -6.88 -2.17
CA GLN A 155 19.20 -6.22 -3.12
C GLN A 155 19.97 -7.22 -4.00
N GLU A 156 20.52 -8.29 -3.42
CA GLU A 156 21.26 -9.35 -4.13
C GLU A 156 20.37 -10.12 -5.12
N ARG A 157 19.07 -10.20 -4.84
CA ARG A 157 18.06 -10.84 -5.70
C ARG A 157 17.41 -9.87 -6.69
N GLY A 158 17.84 -8.59 -6.71
CA GLY A 158 17.29 -7.56 -7.60
C GLY A 158 15.87 -7.12 -7.25
N GLU A 159 15.46 -7.33 -5.99
CA GLU A 159 14.13 -6.99 -5.47
C GLU A 159 14.11 -5.54 -4.98
N HIS A 160 12.95 -4.90 -5.07
CA HIS A 160 12.76 -3.51 -4.68
C HIS A 160 12.18 -3.41 -3.27
N PHE A 161 12.47 -2.33 -2.56
CA PHE A 161 11.94 -2.08 -1.23
C PHE A 161 11.76 -0.59 -0.93
N ASN A 162 10.84 -0.30 -0.02
CA ASN A 162 10.68 1.00 0.60
C ASN A 162 10.76 0.84 2.14
N ILE A 163 11.63 1.63 2.78
CA ILE A 163 11.95 1.48 4.21
C ILE A 163 10.93 2.23 5.06
N TYR A 164 10.14 1.48 5.82
CA TYR A 164 9.12 2.02 6.71
C TYR A 164 9.55 1.89 8.19
N MET A 165 9.85 2.95 8.93
CA MET A 165 10.00 4.35 8.51
C MET A 165 11.48 4.70 8.37
N PHE A 166 11.88 5.26 7.22
CA PHE A 166 13.22 5.83 7.06
C PHE A 166 13.43 7.03 8.00
N HIS A 167 12.40 7.86 8.17
CA HIS A 167 12.32 8.91 9.18
C HIS A 167 10.89 8.94 9.75
N GLY A 168 10.71 8.65 11.05
CA GLY A 168 9.38 8.56 11.68
C GLY A 168 8.82 9.91 12.15
N GLY A 169 9.63 10.75 12.79
CA GLY A 169 9.20 12.06 13.29
C GLY A 169 8.36 11.98 14.57
N THR A 170 7.24 12.71 14.61
CA THR A 170 6.40 12.88 15.80
C THR A 170 4.93 13.05 15.39
N ASN A 171 4.03 12.35 16.10
CA ASN A 171 2.57 12.47 15.94
C ASN A 171 2.00 13.48 16.91
#